data_AF-A0A949J440-F1
#
_entry.id   AF-A0A949J440-F1
#
_cell.length_a   1.000
_cell.length_b   1.000
_cell.length_c   1.000
_cell.angle_alpha   90.00
_cell.angle_beta   90.00
_cell.angle_gamma   90.00
#
_symmetry.space_group_name_H-M   'P 1'
#
loop_
_entity.id
_entity.type
_entity.pdbx_description
1 polymer ?
#
loop_
_entity_poly.entity_id
_entity_poly.type
_entity_poly.pdbx_seq_one_letter_code
_entity_poly.pdbx_strand_id
1 'polypeptide(L)'
;MRKVTIDHGIYLGRANQRDVSSGPQHSTLVLGPSRSGKTTSLIIPNLLMTSRSSIITSTKDDVLRVMNGARRDGATLLFDPSGTVTTPPGVRRVGYSPIRQARTWDGAVLAARALVDVSRRRHLDEGESHWNERAGALIAPLLHGAALRDESLGQLATRVDARHGDDVAADLAARYGDSHASVALIRGVLATEERERSGIWSTTSGLFAGVRTDAARAAAREAPLDLDEFLSGPHQLHVVAPSRYQAVTVPLVVGLIDEVIHATYDRHHEGARLLLALDELANVAPLPRLA
;
A
#
# COMPACT_ATOMS: atom_id res chain seq x y z
N MET A 1 12.88 -31.27 16.35
CA MET A 1 11.58 -30.56 16.50
C MET A 1 10.83 -30.65 15.18
N ARG A 2 9.63 -31.23 15.13
CA ARG A 2 8.78 -31.17 13.94
C ARG A 2 8.39 -29.69 13.72
N LYS A 3 8.65 -29.14 12.53
CA LYS A 3 8.07 -27.86 12.11
C LYS A 3 6.55 -28.03 12.16
N VAL A 4 5.89 -27.34 13.08
CA VAL A 4 4.43 -27.24 13.09
C VAL A 4 4.08 -26.25 11.99
N THR A 5 3.84 -26.76 10.79
CA THR A 5 3.40 -25.96 9.65
C THR A 5 1.93 -25.61 9.88
N ILE A 6 1.59 -24.33 9.79
CA ILE A 6 0.21 -23.88 9.97
C ILE A 6 -0.61 -24.20 8.72
N ASP A 7 -1.13 -25.43 8.64
CA ASP A 7 -2.23 -25.79 7.73
C ASP A 7 -3.60 -25.70 8.41
N HIS A 8 -3.62 -25.32 9.70
CA HIS A 8 -4.83 -25.28 10.54
C HIS A 8 -5.31 -23.86 10.90
N GLY A 9 -4.77 -22.81 10.27
CA GLY A 9 -5.14 -21.41 10.55
C GLY A 9 -4.39 -20.75 11.70
N ILE A 10 -4.75 -19.53 12.08
CA ILE A 10 -3.97 -18.70 13.01
C ILE A 10 -3.82 -19.39 14.36
N TYR A 11 -2.58 -19.54 14.86
CA TYR A 11 -2.31 -20.06 16.20
C TYR A 11 -2.78 -19.05 17.26
N LEU A 12 -3.59 -19.53 18.21
CA LEU A 12 -4.25 -18.73 19.25
C LEU A 12 -3.66 -18.94 20.65
N GLY A 13 -2.80 -19.94 20.84
CA GLY A 13 -2.23 -20.29 22.13
C GLY A 13 -2.40 -21.76 22.47
N ARG A 14 -2.31 -22.08 23.77
CA ARG A 14 -2.42 -23.45 24.29
C ARG A 14 -3.51 -23.52 25.36
N ALA A 15 -4.40 -24.49 25.25
CA ALA A 15 -5.44 -24.80 26.24
C ALA A 15 -5.43 -26.31 26.54
N ASN A 16 -5.53 -26.71 27.80
CA ASN A 16 -5.51 -28.12 28.23
C ASN A 16 -4.33 -28.91 27.61
N GLN A 17 -3.13 -28.31 27.61
CA GLN A 17 -1.91 -28.86 27.00
C GLN A 17 -1.98 -29.13 25.48
N ARG A 18 -2.97 -28.59 24.78
CA ARG A 18 -3.13 -28.70 23.33
C ARG A 18 -3.02 -27.33 22.68
N ASP A 19 -2.37 -27.30 21.52
CA ASP A 19 -2.28 -26.08 20.72
C ASP A 19 -3.65 -25.80 20.09
N VAL A 20 -4.06 -24.53 20.13
CA VAL A 20 -5.35 -24.03 19.63
C VAL A 20 -5.10 -23.14 18.43
N SER A 21 -5.89 -23.32 17.38
CA SER A 21 -5.85 -22.50 16.17
C SER A 21 -7.26 -22.09 15.76
N SER A 22 -7.37 -21.05 14.93
CA SER A 22 -8.65 -20.53 14.43
C SER A 22 -9.39 -21.50 13.48
N GLY A 23 -8.73 -22.53 12.98
CA GLY A 23 -9.18 -23.29 11.81
C GLY A 23 -8.79 -22.60 10.49
N PRO A 24 -8.74 -23.36 9.38
CA PRO A 24 -8.35 -22.84 8.07
C PRO A 24 -9.33 -21.78 7.59
N GLN A 25 -8.85 -20.83 6.79
CA GLN A 25 -9.67 -19.77 6.15
C GLN A 25 -10.43 -18.84 7.12
N HIS A 26 -10.08 -18.84 8.41
CA HIS A 26 -10.64 -17.92 9.38
C HIS A 26 -9.67 -16.77 9.69
N SER A 27 -10.19 -15.54 9.65
CA SER A 27 -9.52 -14.35 10.15
C SER A 27 -9.66 -14.26 11.67
N THR A 28 -8.63 -13.74 12.35
CA THR A 28 -8.65 -13.54 13.82
C THR A 28 -8.48 -12.06 14.14
N LEU A 29 -9.45 -11.48 14.85
CA LEU A 29 -9.34 -10.14 15.43
C LEU A 29 -8.95 -10.23 16.90
N VAL A 30 -7.89 -9.51 17.29
CA VAL A 30 -7.37 -9.51 18.66
C VAL A 30 -7.47 -8.10 19.22
N LEU A 31 -8.26 -7.93 20.29
CA LEU A 31 -8.40 -6.67 21.00
C LEU A 31 -7.66 -6.73 22.34
N GLY A 32 -6.82 -5.75 22.60
CA GLY A 32 -6.12 -5.64 23.87
C GLY A 32 -5.36 -4.32 23.98
N PRO A 33 -5.16 -3.78 25.20
CA PRO A 33 -4.50 -2.50 25.41
C PRO A 33 -3.03 -2.53 24.94
N SER A 34 -2.38 -1.37 24.90
CA SER A 34 -0.94 -1.31 24.63
C SER A 34 -0.17 -2.19 25.64
N ARG A 35 0.90 -2.86 25.18
CA ARG A 35 1.73 -3.77 25.99
C ARG A 35 1.00 -4.99 26.59
N SER A 36 -0.19 -5.36 26.12
CA SER A 36 -0.89 -6.60 26.51
C SER A 36 -0.25 -7.89 25.99
N GLY A 37 0.87 -7.81 25.27
CA GLY A 37 1.57 -8.98 24.74
C GLY A 37 1.03 -9.53 23.42
N LYS A 38 0.10 -8.85 22.73
CA LYS A 38 -0.45 -9.28 21.41
C LYS A 38 0.66 -9.67 20.42
N THR A 39 1.69 -8.83 20.33
CA THR A 39 2.82 -9.04 19.42
C THR A 39 3.62 -10.30 19.77
N THR A 40 4.00 -10.45 21.04
CA THR A 40 4.80 -11.60 21.53
C THR A 40 4.01 -12.90 21.54
N SER A 41 2.73 -12.86 21.87
CA SER A 41 1.91 -14.05 22.07
C SER A 41 1.19 -14.54 20.81
N LEU A 42 0.98 -13.68 19.82
CA LEU A 42 0.23 -14.03 18.60
C LEU A 42 0.99 -13.71 17.30
N ILE A 43 1.50 -12.48 17.13
CA ILE A 43 2.16 -12.10 15.87
C ILE A 43 3.44 -12.91 15.66
N ILE A 44 4.40 -12.82 16.60
CA ILE A 44 5.71 -13.48 16.46
C ILE A 44 5.59 -15.01 16.30
N PRO A 45 4.80 -15.74 17.11
CA PRO A 45 4.65 -17.19 16.94
C PRO A 45 4.10 -17.57 15.56
N ASN A 46 3.06 -16.87 15.07
CA ASN A 46 2.49 -17.14 13.75
C ASN A 46 3.51 -16.85 12.62
N LEU A 47 4.32 -15.79 12.75
CA LEU A 47 5.38 -15.47 11.80
C LEU A 47 6.53 -16.49 11.77
N LEU A 48 6.81 -17.15 12.89
CA LEU A 48 7.83 -18.20 12.97
C LEU A 48 7.33 -19.54 12.41
N MET A 49 6.03 -19.78 12.46
CA MET A 49 5.40 -21.05 12.07
C MET A 49 4.84 -21.05 10.64
N THR A 50 4.61 -19.87 10.06
CA THR A 50 4.08 -19.73 8.70
C THR A 50 5.10 -20.15 7.64
N SER A 51 4.66 -20.90 6.64
CA SER A 51 5.39 -21.17 5.40
C SER A 51 4.97 -20.25 4.25
N ARG A 52 4.09 -19.27 4.53
CA ARG A 52 3.49 -18.36 3.56
C ARG A 52 4.16 -17.00 3.60
N SER A 53 4.09 -16.27 2.50
CA SER A 53 4.45 -14.85 2.47
C SER A 53 3.63 -14.10 3.51
N SER A 54 4.23 -13.13 4.18
CA SER A 54 3.54 -12.38 5.24
C SER A 54 3.80 -10.89 5.15
N ILE A 55 2.76 -10.10 5.37
CA ILE A 55 2.87 -8.66 5.61
C ILE A 55 2.66 -8.40 7.08
N ILE A 56 3.56 -7.62 7.68
CA ILE A 56 3.49 -7.20 9.06
C ILE A 56 3.38 -5.68 9.05
N THR A 57 2.34 -5.12 9.68
CA THR A 57 2.31 -3.68 9.97
C THR A 57 2.69 -3.44 11.42
N SER A 58 3.50 -2.42 11.68
CA SER A 58 3.86 -2.00 13.04
C SER A 58 4.17 -0.51 13.12
N THR A 59 3.99 0.06 14.31
CA THR A 59 4.41 1.43 14.64
C THR A 59 5.87 1.52 15.09
N LYS A 60 6.51 0.36 15.27
CA LYS A 60 7.91 0.23 15.70
C LYS A 60 8.60 -0.85 14.88
N ASP A 61 9.92 -0.86 14.92
CA ASP A 61 10.76 -1.84 14.24
C ASP A 61 11.09 -3.07 15.12
N ASP A 62 10.38 -3.26 16.22
CA ASP A 62 10.60 -4.35 17.19
C ASP A 62 10.35 -5.74 16.56
N VAL A 63 9.24 -5.92 15.86
CA VAL A 63 8.95 -7.17 15.14
C VAL A 63 9.99 -7.43 14.06
N LEU A 64 10.38 -6.40 13.31
CA LEU A 64 11.45 -6.49 12.31
C LEU A 64 12.75 -6.99 12.94
N ARG A 65 13.19 -6.38 14.05
CA ARG A 65 14.43 -6.77 14.73
C ARG A 65 14.39 -8.20 15.25
N VAL A 66 13.28 -8.61 15.84
CA VAL A 66 13.09 -9.99 16.33
C VAL A 66 13.14 -10.97 15.16
N MET A 67 12.39 -10.71 14.08
CA MET A 67 12.30 -11.63 12.95
C MET A 67 13.58 -11.67 12.11
N ASN A 68 14.36 -10.59 12.06
CA ASN A 68 15.66 -10.59 11.38
C ASN A 68 16.69 -11.49 12.07
N GLY A 69 16.61 -11.64 13.39
CA GLY A 69 17.46 -12.57 14.16
C GLY A 69 16.95 -14.01 14.19
N ALA A 70 15.73 -14.26 13.71
CA ALA A 70 15.12 -15.57 13.75
C ALA A 70 15.67 -16.47 12.63
N ARG A 71 15.89 -17.76 12.94
CA ARG A 71 16.20 -18.77 11.94
C ARG A 71 14.93 -19.13 11.18
N ARG A 72 14.76 -18.55 10.00
CA ARG A 72 13.63 -18.77 9.10
C ARG A 72 14.11 -18.91 7.67
N ASP A 73 13.31 -19.61 6.88
CA ASP A 73 13.48 -19.63 5.43
C ASP A 73 12.84 -18.36 4.84
N GLY A 74 13.38 -17.84 3.74
CA GLY A 74 12.85 -16.67 3.04
C GLY A 74 13.47 -15.33 3.46
N ALA A 75 13.31 -14.33 2.58
CA ALA A 75 13.87 -13.00 2.76
C ALA A 75 13.07 -12.16 3.76
N THR A 76 13.75 -11.20 4.39
CA THR A 76 13.13 -10.15 5.20
C THR A 76 13.22 -8.83 4.43
N LEU A 77 12.07 -8.22 4.18
CA LEU A 77 11.91 -6.98 3.44
C LEU A 77 11.37 -5.89 4.37
N LEU A 78 11.75 -4.64 4.10
CA LEU A 78 11.31 -3.46 4.84
C LEU A 78 10.72 -2.43 3.88
N PHE A 79 9.48 -2.03 4.16
CA PHE A 79 8.90 -0.80 3.64
C PHE A 79 8.75 0.20 4.78
N ASP A 80 9.48 1.32 4.69
CA ASP A 80 9.40 2.43 5.65
C ASP A 80 9.32 3.76 4.88
N PRO A 81 8.09 4.24 4.59
CA PRO A 81 7.88 5.53 3.94
C PRO A 81 8.25 6.73 4.83
N SER A 82 8.51 6.54 6.13
CA SER A 82 8.97 7.61 7.02
C SER A 82 10.48 7.84 6.94
N GLY A 83 11.24 6.86 6.42
CA GLY A 83 12.70 6.92 6.34
C GLY A 83 13.40 6.96 7.71
N THR A 84 12.71 6.56 8.78
CA THR A 84 13.19 6.71 10.16
C THR A 84 13.65 5.39 10.78
N VAL A 85 13.43 4.28 10.09
CA VAL A 85 13.86 2.95 10.50
C VAL A 85 15.22 2.64 9.88
N THR A 86 16.22 2.43 10.72
CA THR A 86 17.52 1.90 10.30
C THR A 86 17.35 0.49 9.78
N THR A 87 17.81 0.24 8.55
CA THR A 87 17.68 -1.09 7.92
C THR A 87 18.69 -2.06 8.55
N PRO A 88 18.24 -3.16 9.18
CA PRO A 88 19.15 -4.15 9.74
C PRO A 88 19.97 -4.86 8.64
N PRO A 89 21.17 -5.39 8.95
CA PRO A 89 21.93 -6.20 8.00
C PRO A 89 21.11 -7.38 7.49
N GLY A 90 21.17 -7.63 6.18
CA GLY A 90 20.43 -8.71 5.51
C GLY A 90 18.98 -8.39 5.15
N VAL A 91 18.43 -7.24 5.59
CA VAL A 91 17.09 -6.80 5.23
C VAL A 91 17.12 -6.01 3.92
N ARG A 92 16.23 -6.34 2.99
CA ARG A 92 16.08 -5.61 1.72
C ARG A 92 15.03 -4.51 1.85
N ARG A 93 15.37 -3.26 1.55
CA ARG A 93 14.37 -2.19 1.44
C ARG A 93 13.62 -2.33 0.12
N VAL A 94 12.32 -2.06 0.17
CA VAL A 94 11.47 -1.95 -1.02
C VAL A 94 10.74 -0.62 -1.00
N GLY A 95 10.31 -0.17 -2.17
CA GLY A 95 9.55 1.05 -2.37
C GLY A 95 8.18 0.78 -2.98
N TYR A 96 7.29 1.76 -2.86
CA TYR A 96 5.97 1.75 -3.49
C TYR A 96 5.73 3.07 -4.24
N SER A 97 5.22 2.96 -5.46
CA SER A 97 4.79 4.11 -6.25
C SER A 97 3.60 3.72 -7.13
N PRO A 98 2.44 4.39 -7.02
CA PRO A 98 1.27 4.11 -7.85
C PRO A 98 1.51 4.41 -9.35
N ILE A 99 2.59 5.12 -9.70
CA ILE A 99 2.97 5.36 -11.10
C ILE A 99 3.38 4.06 -11.82
N ARG A 100 3.89 3.06 -11.09
CA ARG A 100 4.41 1.82 -11.71
C ARG A 100 3.34 1.04 -12.45
N GLN A 101 2.16 0.89 -11.86
CA GLN A 101 1.02 0.26 -12.52
C GLN A 101 0.39 1.16 -13.60
N ALA A 102 0.65 2.47 -13.59
CA ALA A 102 0.10 3.42 -14.54
C ALA A 102 0.80 3.45 -15.91
N ARG A 103 1.65 2.45 -16.22
CA ARG A 103 2.24 2.26 -17.56
C ARG A 103 1.18 1.94 -18.61
N THR A 104 0.06 1.36 -18.20
CA THR A 104 -1.14 1.18 -19.02
C THR A 104 -2.24 2.14 -18.56
N TRP A 105 -3.19 2.45 -19.45
CA TRP A 105 -4.33 3.30 -19.08
C TRP A 105 -5.18 2.66 -17.98
N ASP A 106 -5.51 1.37 -18.12
CA ASP A 106 -6.31 0.65 -17.11
C ASP A 106 -5.62 0.61 -15.75
N GLY A 107 -4.30 0.37 -15.72
CA GLY A 107 -3.52 0.40 -14.50
C GLY A 107 -3.49 1.79 -13.83
N ALA A 108 -3.53 2.86 -14.63
CA ALA A 108 -3.64 4.24 -14.13
C ALA A 108 -5.02 4.52 -13.51
N VAL A 109 -6.10 4.02 -14.11
CA VAL A 109 -7.45 4.10 -13.55
C VAL A 109 -7.54 3.35 -12.23
N LEU A 110 -6.97 2.14 -12.15
CA LEU A 110 -6.92 1.36 -10.91
C LEU A 110 -6.09 2.07 -9.82
N ALA A 111 -4.97 2.68 -10.19
CA ALA A 111 -4.11 3.42 -9.25
C ALA A 111 -4.83 4.65 -8.68
N ALA A 112 -5.48 5.42 -9.56
CA ALA A 112 -6.28 6.57 -9.18
C ALA A 112 -7.39 6.18 -8.20
N ARG A 113 -8.12 5.09 -8.51
CA ARG A 113 -9.19 4.58 -7.65
C ARG A 113 -8.66 4.18 -6.27
N ALA A 114 -7.53 3.50 -6.19
CA ALA A 114 -6.93 3.12 -4.90
C ALA A 114 -6.58 4.35 -4.06
N LEU A 115 -5.95 5.38 -4.64
CA LEU A 115 -5.64 6.63 -3.94
C LEU A 115 -6.89 7.33 -3.41
N VAL A 116 -7.96 7.39 -4.22
CA VAL A 116 -9.23 8.01 -3.84
C VAL A 116 -9.97 7.20 -2.77
N ASP A 117 -9.98 5.86 -2.85
CA ASP A 117 -10.61 4.98 -1.87
C ASP A 117 -9.96 5.16 -0.47
N VAL A 118 -8.62 5.32 -0.42
CA VAL A 118 -7.89 5.63 0.82
C VAL A 118 -8.31 6.98 1.40
N SER A 119 -8.44 8.00 0.54
CA SER A 119 -8.85 9.35 0.98
C SER A 119 -10.26 9.35 1.56
N ARG A 120 -11.23 8.72 0.87
CA ARG A 120 -12.64 8.65 1.31
C ARG A 120 -12.82 8.04 2.70
N ARG A 121 -12.02 7.06 3.10
CA ARG A 121 -12.16 6.49 4.44
C ARG A 121 -11.75 7.40 5.58
N ARG A 122 -10.98 8.46 5.29
CA ARG A 122 -10.65 9.47 6.30
C ARG A 122 -11.77 10.49 6.49
N HIS A 123 -12.74 10.54 5.57
CA HIS A 123 -13.75 11.59 5.51
C HIS A 123 -15.14 11.02 5.16
N LEU A 124 -16.09 11.07 6.11
CA LEU A 124 -17.38 10.41 6.00
C LEU A 124 -18.48 11.25 5.31
N ASP A 125 -18.13 12.39 4.69
CA ASP A 125 -19.12 13.37 4.22
C ASP A 125 -19.49 13.21 2.73
N GLU A 126 -20.79 13.26 2.42
CA GLU A 126 -21.32 13.13 1.06
C GLU A 126 -20.82 14.22 0.10
N GLY A 127 -20.60 15.44 0.59
CA GLY A 127 -20.04 16.54 -0.20
C GLY A 127 -18.62 16.27 -0.70
N GLU A 128 -17.85 15.43 0.00
CA GLU A 128 -16.52 15.02 -0.44
C GLU A 128 -16.57 13.94 -1.53
N SER A 129 -17.68 13.20 -1.66
CA SER A 129 -17.78 12.12 -2.64
C SER A 129 -17.63 12.62 -4.09
N HIS A 130 -18.29 13.73 -4.42
CA HIS A 130 -18.19 14.36 -5.75
C HIS A 130 -16.77 14.85 -6.04
N TRP A 131 -16.14 15.53 -5.07
CA TRP A 131 -14.77 16.02 -5.24
C TRP A 131 -13.76 14.87 -5.40
N ASN A 132 -13.96 13.78 -4.66
CA ASN A 132 -13.14 12.57 -4.76
C ASN A 132 -13.27 11.89 -6.13
N GLU A 133 -14.48 11.84 -6.69
CA GLU A 133 -14.72 11.34 -8.05
C GLU A 133 -13.98 12.19 -9.10
N ARG A 134 -14.14 13.51 -9.03
CA ARG A 134 -13.49 14.44 -9.96
C ARG A 134 -11.97 14.44 -9.82
N ALA A 135 -11.45 14.31 -8.60
CA ALA A 135 -10.02 14.13 -8.35
C ALA A 135 -9.51 12.81 -8.96
N GLY A 136 -10.30 11.73 -8.87
CA GLY A 136 -10.02 10.46 -9.55
C GLY A 136 -9.91 10.61 -11.07
N ALA A 137 -10.84 11.36 -11.68
CA ALA A 137 -10.85 11.65 -13.11
C ALA A 137 -9.62 12.45 -13.56
N LEU A 138 -9.10 13.36 -12.72
CA LEU A 138 -7.89 14.12 -12.99
C LEU A 138 -6.62 13.29 -12.78
N ILE A 139 -6.54 12.51 -11.70
CA ILE A 139 -5.29 11.87 -11.33
C ILE A 139 -4.96 10.65 -12.18
N ALA A 140 -5.96 9.94 -12.73
CA ALA A 140 -5.71 8.81 -13.64
C ALA A 140 -4.87 9.21 -14.87
N PRO A 141 -5.23 10.22 -15.67
CA PRO A 141 -4.39 10.64 -16.81
C PRO A 141 -3.06 11.26 -16.39
N LEU A 142 -2.98 11.94 -15.25
CA LEU A 142 -1.71 12.47 -14.74
C LEU A 142 -0.75 11.35 -14.29
N LEU A 143 -1.24 10.30 -13.64
CA LEU A 143 -0.47 9.10 -13.32
C LEU A 143 0.03 8.41 -14.60
N HIS A 144 -0.84 8.29 -15.60
CA HIS A 144 -0.47 7.67 -16.88
C HIS A 144 0.60 8.49 -17.62
N GLY A 145 0.43 9.82 -17.69
CA GLY A 145 1.42 10.72 -18.27
C GLY A 145 2.75 10.69 -17.52
N ALA A 146 2.73 10.74 -16.20
CA ALA A 146 3.93 10.62 -15.36
C ALA A 146 4.65 9.28 -15.61
N ALA A 147 3.90 8.17 -15.74
CA ALA A 147 4.47 6.90 -16.12
C ALA A 147 5.10 6.96 -17.51
N LEU A 148 4.42 7.47 -18.54
CA LEU A 148 5.02 7.54 -19.89
C LEU A 148 6.27 8.44 -19.98
N ARG A 149 6.41 9.41 -19.05
CA ARG A 149 7.53 10.34 -18.96
C ARG A 149 8.63 9.89 -18.00
N ASP A 150 8.51 8.70 -17.41
CA ASP A 150 9.39 8.21 -16.34
C ASP A 150 9.56 9.20 -15.17
N GLU A 151 8.50 9.95 -14.87
CA GLU A 151 8.45 10.87 -13.75
C GLU A 151 8.33 10.10 -12.42
N SER A 152 9.02 10.59 -11.40
CA SER A 152 8.88 10.11 -10.03
C SER A 152 7.57 10.58 -9.38
N LEU A 153 7.14 9.87 -8.33
CA LEU A 153 5.97 10.27 -7.54
C LEU A 153 6.08 11.69 -6.97
N GLY A 154 7.30 12.11 -6.63
CA GLY A 154 7.58 13.47 -6.19
C GLY A 154 7.38 14.52 -7.29
N GLN A 155 7.79 14.23 -8.53
CA GLN A 155 7.56 15.13 -9.66
C GLN A 155 6.06 15.26 -9.96
N LEU A 156 5.32 14.14 -9.93
CA LEU A 156 3.88 14.15 -10.08
C LEU A 156 3.19 14.97 -8.96
N ALA A 157 3.59 14.79 -7.71
CA ALA A 157 3.04 15.59 -6.60
C ALA A 157 3.31 17.09 -6.79
N THR A 158 4.53 17.47 -7.19
CA THR A 158 4.88 18.86 -7.49
C THR A 158 4.07 19.44 -8.65
N ARG A 159 3.83 18.63 -9.69
CA ARG A 159 2.97 18.98 -10.83
C ARG A 159 1.52 19.23 -10.40
N VAL A 160 0.99 18.38 -9.52
CA VAL A 160 -0.36 18.52 -8.97
C VAL A 160 -0.48 19.79 -8.14
N ASP A 161 0.50 20.06 -7.28
CA ASP A 161 0.53 21.29 -6.46
C ASP A 161 0.62 22.56 -7.32
N ALA A 162 1.34 22.48 -8.45
CA ALA A 162 1.44 23.55 -9.45
C ALA A 162 0.21 23.65 -10.38
N ARG A 163 -0.74 22.70 -10.31
CA ARG A 163 -1.93 22.62 -11.17
C ARG A 163 -1.61 22.51 -12.66
N HIS A 164 -0.53 21.80 -13.00
CA HIS A 164 -0.05 21.66 -14.38
C HIS A 164 -0.51 20.32 -14.99
N GLY A 165 -1.30 20.36 -16.05
CA GLY A 165 -1.76 19.16 -16.76
C GLY A 165 -1.87 19.27 -18.28
N ASP A 166 -1.73 20.48 -18.86
CA ASP A 166 -1.92 20.71 -20.30
C ASP A 166 -0.88 19.99 -21.16
N ASP A 167 0.37 19.92 -20.69
CA ASP A 167 1.45 19.18 -21.34
C ASP A 167 1.16 17.67 -21.36
N VAL A 168 0.68 17.12 -20.24
CA VAL A 168 0.25 15.71 -20.16
C VAL A 168 -0.92 15.45 -21.12
N ALA A 169 -1.88 16.37 -21.20
CA ALA A 169 -3.00 16.25 -22.13
C ALA A 169 -2.53 16.24 -23.60
N ALA A 170 -1.58 17.10 -23.95
CA ALA A 170 -0.99 17.16 -25.29
C ALA A 170 -0.20 15.89 -25.64
N ASP A 171 0.63 15.39 -24.72
CA ASP A 171 1.42 14.16 -24.92
C ASP A 171 0.51 12.95 -25.13
N LEU A 172 -0.53 12.82 -24.30
CA LEU A 172 -1.50 11.73 -24.41
C LEU A 172 -2.27 11.80 -25.73
N ALA A 173 -2.65 13.02 -26.17
CA ALA A 173 -3.33 13.22 -27.45
C ALA A 173 -2.43 12.88 -28.64
N ALA A 174 -1.16 13.29 -28.61
CA ALA A 174 -0.18 12.95 -29.63
C ALA A 174 0.06 11.43 -29.72
N ARG A 175 0.00 10.73 -28.58
CA ARG A 175 0.26 9.28 -28.52
C ARG A 175 -0.94 8.42 -28.90
N TYR A 176 -2.14 8.76 -28.45
CA TYR A 176 -3.32 7.90 -28.56
C TYR A 176 -4.48 8.50 -29.38
N GLY A 177 -4.38 9.77 -29.76
CA GLY A 177 -5.45 10.51 -30.45
C GLY A 177 -6.45 11.17 -29.48
N ASP A 178 -7.15 12.19 -29.98
CA ASP A 178 -8.03 13.05 -29.18
C ASP A 178 -9.22 12.33 -28.54
N SER A 179 -9.66 11.22 -29.12
CA SER A 179 -10.80 10.42 -28.64
C SER A 179 -10.43 9.40 -27.57
N HIS A 180 -9.15 9.25 -27.23
CA HIS A 180 -8.74 8.31 -26.20
C HIS A 180 -9.25 8.75 -24.81
N ALA A 181 -9.69 7.80 -23.98
CA ALA A 181 -10.32 8.09 -22.69
C ALA A 181 -9.42 8.94 -21.76
N SER A 182 -8.10 8.70 -21.77
CA SER A 182 -7.14 9.48 -20.98
C SER A 182 -7.12 10.96 -21.37
N VAL A 183 -7.29 11.26 -22.66
CA VAL A 183 -7.28 12.63 -23.21
C VAL A 183 -8.60 13.32 -22.91
N ALA A 184 -9.72 12.62 -23.14
CA ALA A 184 -11.05 13.13 -22.86
C ALA A 184 -11.23 13.51 -21.38
N LEU A 185 -10.73 12.68 -20.46
CA LEU A 185 -10.84 12.95 -19.02
C LEU A 185 -10.04 14.18 -18.58
N ILE A 186 -8.75 14.25 -18.92
CA ILE A 186 -7.91 15.37 -18.49
C ILE A 186 -8.39 16.68 -19.11
N ARG A 187 -8.75 16.71 -20.40
CA ARG A 187 -9.30 17.90 -21.05
C ARG A 187 -10.65 18.30 -20.47
N GLY A 188 -11.51 17.34 -20.14
CA GLY A 188 -12.79 17.61 -19.48
C GLY A 188 -12.62 18.32 -18.14
N VAL A 189 -11.67 17.86 -17.31
CA VAL A 189 -11.34 18.53 -16.05
C VAL A 189 -10.74 19.92 -16.29
N LEU A 190 -9.79 20.04 -17.23
CA LEU A 190 -9.15 21.32 -17.54
C LEU A 190 -10.12 22.33 -18.16
N ALA A 191 -11.17 21.90 -18.86
CA ALA A 191 -12.19 22.79 -19.46
C ALA A 191 -13.31 23.21 -18.48
N THR A 192 -13.27 22.71 -17.24
CA THR A 192 -14.27 23.06 -16.21
C THR A 192 -14.10 24.51 -15.74
N GLU A 193 -15.16 25.13 -15.23
CA GLU A 193 -15.13 26.49 -14.66
C GLU A 193 -14.08 26.63 -13.55
N GLU A 194 -13.47 27.82 -13.43
CA GLU A 194 -12.27 28.06 -12.60
C GLU A 194 -12.45 27.67 -11.13
N ARG A 195 -13.58 28.01 -10.51
CA ARG A 195 -13.83 27.67 -9.10
C ARG A 195 -13.94 26.16 -8.91
N GLU A 196 -14.69 25.46 -9.76
CA GLU A 196 -14.77 24.00 -9.67
C GLU A 196 -13.41 23.35 -9.97
N ARG A 197 -12.72 23.78 -11.04
CA ARG A 197 -11.37 23.30 -11.40
C ARG A 197 -10.37 23.48 -10.25
N SER A 198 -10.39 24.63 -9.59
CA SER A 198 -9.57 24.91 -8.39
C SER A 198 -9.89 23.94 -7.25
N GLY A 199 -11.16 23.60 -7.04
CA GLY A 199 -11.61 22.58 -6.08
C GLY A 199 -11.07 21.19 -6.40
N ILE A 200 -11.14 20.76 -7.67
CA ILE A 200 -10.62 19.46 -8.12
C ILE A 200 -9.11 19.35 -7.88
N TRP A 201 -8.34 20.39 -8.24
CA TRP A 201 -6.89 20.42 -7.97
C TRP A 201 -6.57 20.39 -6.48
N SER A 202 -7.34 21.11 -5.65
CA SER A 202 -7.17 21.11 -4.19
C SER A 202 -7.36 19.71 -3.61
N THR A 203 -8.45 19.03 -3.97
CA THR A 203 -8.72 17.65 -3.54
C THR A 203 -7.65 16.69 -4.05
N THR A 204 -7.21 16.85 -5.31
CA THR A 204 -6.15 16.03 -5.90
C THR A 204 -4.82 16.22 -5.15
N SER A 205 -4.42 17.45 -4.80
CA SER A 205 -3.24 17.72 -3.97
C SER A 205 -3.34 17.04 -2.59
N GLY A 206 -4.55 16.98 -2.01
CA GLY A 206 -4.82 16.26 -0.78
C GLY A 206 -4.46 14.76 -0.83
N LEU A 207 -4.66 14.11 -1.98
CA LEU A 207 -4.29 12.69 -2.19
C LEU A 207 -2.77 12.47 -2.05
N PHE A 208 -1.95 13.47 -2.38
CA PHE A 208 -0.49 13.42 -2.33
C PHE A 208 0.10 14.00 -1.05
N ALA A 209 -0.71 14.32 -0.03
CA ALA A 209 -0.22 14.85 1.24
C ALA A 209 0.91 13.99 1.84
N GLY A 210 0.84 12.66 1.64
CA GLY A 210 1.87 11.72 2.09
C GLY A 210 3.21 11.80 1.40
N VAL A 211 3.26 12.34 0.19
CA VAL A 211 4.46 12.49 -0.65
C VAL A 211 5.12 13.86 -0.45
N ARG A 212 4.61 14.67 0.48
CA ARG A 212 5.19 15.99 0.81
C ARG A 212 6.49 15.90 1.59
N THR A 213 6.88 14.73 2.09
CA THR A 213 8.15 14.52 2.79
C THR A 213 9.21 13.95 1.85
N ASP A 214 10.47 14.35 2.04
CA ASP A 214 11.60 13.80 1.29
C ASP A 214 11.77 12.30 1.51
N ALA A 215 11.48 11.83 2.73
CA ALA A 215 11.53 10.41 3.07
C ALA A 215 10.52 9.57 2.26
N ALA A 216 9.28 10.05 2.11
CA ALA A 216 8.28 9.36 1.30
C ALA A 216 8.66 9.39 -0.19
N ARG A 217 9.23 10.50 -0.68
CA ARG A 217 9.74 10.61 -2.05
C ARG A 217 10.90 9.66 -2.31
N ALA A 218 11.81 9.51 -1.36
CA ALA A 218 12.91 8.56 -1.43
C ALA A 218 12.39 7.11 -1.40
N ALA A 219 11.47 6.79 -0.48
CA ALA A 219 10.85 5.47 -0.41
C ALA A 219 10.10 5.09 -1.70
N ALA A 220 9.49 6.05 -2.41
CA ALA A 220 8.86 5.79 -3.69
C ALA A 220 9.86 5.51 -4.85
N ARG A 221 11.14 5.86 -4.67
CA ARG A 221 12.24 5.60 -5.63
C ARG A 221 13.00 4.31 -5.35
N GLU A 222 12.87 3.74 -4.14
CA GLU A 222 13.45 2.44 -3.79
C GLU A 222 12.93 1.34 -4.75
N ALA A 223 13.67 0.26 -4.89
CA ALA A 223 13.31 -0.84 -5.80
C ALA A 223 11.89 -1.38 -5.50
N PRO A 224 11.09 -1.73 -6.53
CA PRO A 224 9.79 -2.36 -6.31
C PRO A 224 9.94 -3.69 -5.58
N LEU A 225 8.87 -4.06 -4.86
CA LEU A 225 8.71 -5.43 -4.42
C LEU A 225 8.48 -6.32 -5.65
N ASP A 226 9.32 -7.33 -5.84
CA ASP A 226 9.05 -8.40 -6.79
C ASP A 226 7.94 -9.28 -6.21
N LEU A 227 6.73 -9.15 -6.76
CA LEU A 227 5.55 -9.84 -6.28
C LEU A 227 5.62 -11.35 -6.54
N ASP A 228 6.24 -11.77 -7.64
CA ASP A 228 6.41 -13.17 -7.99
C ASP A 228 7.41 -13.84 -7.04
N GLU A 229 8.57 -13.23 -6.83
CA GLU A 229 9.54 -13.70 -5.83
C GLU A 229 8.90 -13.72 -4.44
N PHE A 230 8.25 -12.63 -4.04
CA PHE A 230 7.67 -12.49 -2.71
C PHE A 230 6.61 -13.56 -2.42
N LEU A 231 5.73 -13.86 -3.38
CA LEU A 231 4.65 -14.83 -3.23
C LEU A 231 5.08 -16.29 -3.42
N SER A 232 6.30 -16.53 -3.94
CA SER A 232 6.83 -17.88 -4.17
C SER A 232 7.33 -18.60 -2.92
N GLY A 233 7.47 -17.91 -1.79
CA GLY A 233 8.07 -18.47 -0.58
C GLY A 233 7.73 -17.73 0.71
N PRO A 234 8.26 -18.17 1.87
CA PRO A 234 7.96 -17.62 3.20
C PRO A 234 8.60 -16.23 3.47
N HIS A 235 8.56 -15.33 2.50
CA HIS A 235 9.11 -13.98 2.59
C HIS A 235 8.26 -13.10 3.53
N GLN A 236 8.90 -12.19 4.26
CA GLN A 236 8.23 -11.30 5.19
C GLN A 236 8.47 -9.85 4.80
N LEU A 237 7.40 -9.11 4.54
CA LEU A 237 7.41 -7.68 4.33
C LEU A 237 6.99 -6.98 5.62
N HIS A 238 7.94 -6.28 6.24
CA HIS A 238 7.71 -5.44 7.40
C HIS A 238 7.40 -4.03 6.93
N VAL A 239 6.17 -3.59 7.14
CA VAL A 239 5.70 -2.23 6.89
C VAL A 239 5.72 -1.48 8.21
N VAL A 240 6.70 -0.59 8.37
CA VAL A 240 6.87 0.17 9.61
C VAL A 240 6.45 1.61 9.37
N ALA A 241 5.43 2.05 10.10
CA ALA A 241 4.88 3.40 10.04
C ALA A 241 4.78 3.98 11.46
N PRO A 242 5.85 4.66 11.95
CA PRO A 242 5.86 5.22 13.29
C PRO A 242 4.70 6.20 13.53
N SER A 243 4.11 6.18 14.72
CA SER A 243 2.88 6.91 15.05
C SER A 243 2.92 8.40 14.66
N ARG A 244 4.09 9.04 14.77
CA ARG A 244 4.27 10.46 14.42
C ARG A 244 4.11 10.77 12.91
N TYR A 245 4.23 9.76 12.04
CA TYR A 245 4.13 9.91 10.58
C TYR A 245 2.96 9.16 9.96
N GLN A 246 2.17 8.40 10.72
CA GLN A 246 1.08 7.57 10.19
C GLN A 246 0.14 8.35 9.26
N ALA A 247 -0.32 9.53 9.70
CA ALA A 247 -1.25 10.35 8.93
C ALA A 247 -0.75 10.68 7.51
N VAL A 248 0.57 10.83 7.33
CA VAL A 248 1.20 11.09 6.03
C VAL A 248 1.60 9.81 5.31
N THR A 249 1.95 8.72 5.99
CA THR A 249 2.41 7.50 5.32
C THR A 249 1.30 6.56 4.85
N VAL A 250 0.09 6.68 5.41
CA VAL A 250 -1.06 5.79 5.14
C VAL A 250 -1.34 5.55 3.64
N PRO A 251 -1.37 6.57 2.74
CA PRO A 251 -1.64 6.32 1.32
C PRO A 251 -0.64 5.38 0.65
N LEU A 252 0.65 5.48 1.01
CA LEU A 252 1.68 4.61 0.45
C LEU A 252 1.63 3.21 1.07
N VAL A 253 1.36 3.12 2.38
CA VAL A 253 1.21 1.84 3.09
C VAL A 253 0.01 1.05 2.54
N VAL A 254 -1.15 1.69 2.45
CA VAL A 254 -2.36 1.03 1.95
C VAL A 254 -2.19 0.63 0.50
N GLY A 255 -1.65 1.51 -0.35
CA GLY A 255 -1.41 1.19 -1.75
C GLY A 255 -0.51 -0.04 -1.95
N LEU A 256 0.59 -0.13 -1.20
CA LEU A 256 1.48 -1.30 -1.25
C LEU A 256 0.77 -2.58 -0.80
N ILE A 257 0.02 -2.54 0.30
CA ILE A 257 -0.66 -3.72 0.80
C ILE A 257 -1.78 -4.16 -0.15
N ASP A 258 -2.54 -3.21 -0.71
CA ASP A 258 -3.56 -3.50 -1.72
C ASP A 258 -2.92 -4.14 -2.97
N GLU A 259 -1.77 -3.66 -3.44
CA GLU A 259 -1.04 -4.26 -4.57
C GLU A 259 -0.68 -5.73 -4.31
N VAL A 260 -0.15 -6.03 -3.12
CA VAL A 260 0.20 -7.42 -2.74
C VAL A 260 -1.05 -8.29 -2.59
N ILE A 261 -2.13 -7.75 -2.04
CA ILE A 261 -3.40 -8.47 -1.89
C ILE A 261 -3.97 -8.85 -3.28
N HIS A 262 -4.02 -7.91 -4.23
CA HIS A 262 -4.51 -8.20 -5.58
C HIS A 262 -3.62 -9.23 -6.29
N ALA A 263 -2.30 -9.08 -6.21
CA ALA A 263 -1.37 -10.04 -6.79
C ALA A 263 -1.51 -11.45 -6.19
N THR A 264 -1.87 -11.54 -4.90
CA THR A 264 -2.18 -12.81 -4.22
C THR A 264 -3.48 -13.42 -4.76
N TYR A 265 -4.52 -12.62 -4.99
CA TYR A 265 -5.77 -13.10 -5.56
C TYR A 265 -5.59 -13.62 -6.99
N ASP A 266 -4.86 -12.90 -7.83
CA ASP A 266 -4.59 -13.31 -9.21
C ASP A 266 -3.89 -14.66 -9.28
N ARG A 267 -2.98 -14.93 -8.32
CA ARG A 267 -2.18 -16.17 -8.22
C ARG A 267 -2.77 -17.20 -7.25
N HIS A 268 -3.99 -17.01 -6.76
CA HIS A 268 -4.59 -17.92 -5.79
C HIS A 268 -4.68 -19.37 -6.32
N HIS A 269 -4.95 -19.51 -7.63
CA HIS A 269 -5.04 -20.79 -8.34
C HIS A 269 -3.68 -21.49 -8.49
N GLU A 270 -2.58 -20.74 -8.42
CA GLU A 270 -1.20 -21.24 -8.40
C GLU A 270 -0.73 -21.60 -6.98
N GLY A 271 -1.61 -21.45 -5.98
CA GLY A 271 -1.31 -21.75 -4.59
C GLY A 271 -0.77 -20.58 -3.79
N ALA A 272 -0.72 -19.36 -4.33
CA ALA A 272 -0.30 -18.17 -3.58
C ALA A 272 -1.19 -17.97 -2.34
N ARG A 273 -0.56 -17.75 -1.18
CA ARG A 273 -1.24 -17.48 0.09
C ARG A 273 -0.47 -16.41 0.85
N LEU A 274 -1.21 -15.50 1.48
CA LEU A 274 -0.67 -14.36 2.21
C LEU A 274 -1.17 -14.38 3.65
N LEU A 275 -0.26 -14.19 4.60
CA LEU A 275 -0.60 -13.89 6.00
C LEU A 275 -0.53 -12.37 6.21
N LEU A 276 -1.64 -11.78 6.65
CA LEU A 276 -1.70 -10.38 7.05
C LEU A 276 -1.66 -10.28 8.58
N ALA A 277 -0.52 -9.88 9.14
CA ALA A 277 -0.32 -9.61 10.56
C ALA A 277 -0.36 -8.09 10.82
N LEU A 278 -1.58 -7.55 10.91
CA LEU A 278 -1.81 -6.11 10.85
C LEU A 278 -1.94 -5.50 12.26
N ASP A 279 -0.81 -5.19 12.91
CA ASP A 279 -0.85 -4.43 14.17
C ASP A 279 -1.29 -2.99 13.92
N GLU A 280 -2.12 -2.48 14.82
CA GLU A 280 -2.77 -1.17 14.70
C GLU A 280 -3.44 -0.91 13.33
N LEU A 281 -4.14 -1.91 12.79
CA LEU A 281 -4.79 -1.87 11.47
C LEU A 281 -5.48 -0.53 11.17
N ALA A 282 -6.30 -0.05 12.11
CA ALA A 282 -7.06 1.20 11.95
C ALA A 282 -6.17 2.44 11.72
N ASN A 283 -4.95 2.44 12.24
CA ASN A 283 -4.02 3.57 12.19
C ASN A 283 -2.97 3.42 11.09
N VAL A 284 -2.45 2.20 10.88
CA VAL A 284 -1.32 1.96 9.96
C VAL A 284 -1.80 1.63 8.55
N ALA A 285 -2.85 0.83 8.41
CA ALA A 285 -3.33 0.33 7.13
C ALA A 285 -4.86 0.22 7.11
N PRO A 286 -5.63 1.33 7.04
CA PRO A 286 -7.08 1.30 6.98
C PRO A 286 -7.59 0.80 5.61
N LEU A 287 -7.37 -0.49 5.31
CA LEU A 287 -7.53 -1.14 4.00
C LEU A 287 -8.99 -1.17 3.49
N PRO A 288 -9.32 -0.47 2.38
CA PRO A 288 -10.66 -0.30 1.81
C PRO A 288 -11.54 -1.55 1.70
N ARG A 289 -10.93 -2.73 1.52
CA ARG A 289 -11.65 -3.97 1.18
C ARG A 289 -11.10 -5.21 1.89
N LEU A 290 -10.88 -5.13 3.21
CA LEU A 290 -10.68 -6.31 4.05
C LEU A 290 -12.04 -6.98 4.33
N ALA A 291 -12.56 -7.74 3.35
CA ALA A 291 -13.72 -8.61 3.52
C ALA A 291 -13.58 -9.82 2.62
#